data_AF-A0A1D6ECV6-F1
#
_entry.id   AF-A0A1D6ECV6-F1
#
_cell.length_a   1.000
_cell.length_b   1.000
_cell.length_c   1.000
_cell.angle_alpha   90.00
_cell.angle_beta   90.00
_cell.angle_gamma   90.00
#
_symmetry.space_group_name_H-M   'P 1'
#
loop_
_entity.id
_entity.type
_entity.pdbx_description
1 polymer ?
#
loop_
_entity_poly.entity_id
_entity_poly.type
_entity_poly.pdbx_seq_one_letter_code
_entity_poly.pdbx_strand_id
1 'polypeptide(L)'
;MESPRSPEAEIGHRVEDLWEVAEPQLSPSEKLNSCFEDIPVASFPRTHPSQVIEIPSDASLAETVEILSKNKILSAPIRNVEAPEDASWMDKYIGIVEFAGIAMWLLSQSDAAVNGTVGSGPGSPVSSLVSRLGSFTFRRTSSGRLETATDSESDEAASVGGSFFETLTSSEFYKNTKVGDISGSFRWAPFLALQTSDTFLTMLLLLSKYRMKSLPVVEVGGDKIENIITQSSVVHMLAECVGLSWFENWGTKKLSELGLPVMKPSKLVKTQVQVINT
;
A
#
# COMPACT_ATOMS: atom_id res chain seq x y z
N MET A 1 20.78 -23.74 23.19
CA MET A 1 19.89 -23.11 22.21
C MET A 1 18.60 -22.79 22.92
N GLU A 2 18.37 -21.52 23.24
CA GLU A 2 17.04 -21.05 23.66
C GLU A 2 16.10 -21.16 22.45
N SER A 3 14.90 -21.71 22.64
CA SER A 3 13.88 -21.69 21.58
C SER A 3 13.48 -20.25 21.25
N PRO A 4 13.16 -19.93 19.98
CA PRO A 4 12.71 -18.60 19.57
C PRO A 4 11.50 -18.16 20.40
N ARG A 5 11.50 -16.91 20.87
CA ARG A 5 10.41 -16.34 21.69
C ARG A 5 9.11 -16.10 20.91
N SER A 6 9.18 -16.03 19.58
CA SER A 6 8.07 -15.75 18.65
C SER A 6 8.29 -16.50 17.32
N PRO A 7 7.22 -16.83 16.55
CA PRO A 7 7.36 -17.45 15.23
C PRO A 7 8.09 -16.53 14.24
N GLU A 8 8.01 -15.20 14.42
CA GLU A 8 8.77 -14.21 13.65
C GLU A 8 10.29 -14.35 13.87
N ALA A 9 10.72 -14.59 15.11
CA ALA A 9 12.14 -14.73 15.45
C ALA A 9 12.80 -15.97 14.81
N GLU A 10 12.02 -17.00 14.46
CA GLU A 10 12.53 -18.21 13.82
C GLU A 10 13.21 -17.92 12.47
N ILE A 11 12.67 -16.96 11.69
CA ILE A 11 13.28 -16.55 10.43
C ILE A 11 14.67 -15.95 10.68
N GLY A 12 14.78 -15.07 11.68
CA GLY A 12 16.06 -14.44 12.03
C GLY A 12 17.13 -15.46 12.39
N HIS A 13 16.78 -16.46 13.20
CA HIS A 13 17.68 -17.55 13.57
C HIS A 13 18.08 -18.42 12.37
N ARG A 14 17.16 -18.70 11.44
CA ARG A 14 17.49 -19.42 10.20
C ARG A 14 18.47 -18.64 9.33
N VAL A 15 18.33 -17.32 9.26
CA VAL A 15 19.31 -16.46 8.56
C VAL A 15 20.66 -16.50 9.26
N GLU A 16 20.69 -16.52 10.60
CA GLU A 16 21.94 -16.64 11.37
C GLU A 16 22.66 -17.97 11.06
N ASP A 17 21.93 -19.09 11.06
CA ASP A 17 22.50 -20.41 10.74
C ASP A 17 23.11 -20.44 9.32
N LEU A 18 22.39 -19.87 8.34
CA LEU A 18 22.87 -19.74 6.96
C LEU A 18 24.06 -18.76 6.85
N TRP A 19 24.04 -17.69 7.64
CA TRP A 19 25.09 -16.69 7.68
C TRP A 19 26.39 -17.25 8.22
N GLU A 20 26.38 -18.18 9.17
CA GLU A 20 27.59 -18.80 9.69
C GLU A 20 28.29 -19.69 8.65
N VAL A 21 27.54 -20.38 7.79
CA VAL A 21 28.07 -21.33 6.80
C VAL A 21 28.32 -20.73 5.41
N ALA A 22 27.74 -19.57 5.10
CA ALA A 22 27.85 -18.97 3.77
C ALA A 22 29.27 -18.50 3.42
N GLU A 23 29.61 -18.60 2.12
CA GLU A 23 30.98 -18.48 1.62
C GLU A 23 31.68 -17.17 2.00
N PRO A 24 32.96 -17.22 2.44
CA PRO A 24 33.70 -16.02 2.86
C PRO A 24 33.99 -14.99 1.76
N GLN A 25 33.85 -15.37 0.48
CA GLN A 25 34.24 -14.54 -0.66
C GLN A 25 33.15 -13.55 -1.10
N LEU A 26 31.94 -13.67 -0.56
CA LEU A 26 30.84 -12.76 -0.86
C LEU A 26 30.97 -11.46 -0.06
N SER A 27 30.54 -10.34 -0.64
CA SER A 27 30.33 -9.12 0.14
C SER A 27 29.21 -9.35 1.18
N PRO A 28 29.17 -8.57 2.28
CA PRO A 28 28.11 -8.71 3.29
C PRO A 28 26.68 -8.65 2.72
N SER A 29 26.45 -7.83 1.68
CA SER A 29 25.15 -7.74 1.01
C SER A 29 24.83 -8.97 0.18
N GLU A 30 25.80 -9.50 -0.59
CA GLU A 30 25.60 -10.71 -1.40
C GLU A 30 25.39 -11.94 -0.51
N LYS A 31 26.15 -12.02 0.59
CA LYS A 31 25.99 -13.07 1.60
C LYS A 31 24.58 -13.05 2.20
N LEU A 32 24.08 -11.87 2.57
CA LEU A 32 22.74 -11.73 3.15
C LEU A 32 21.65 -12.06 2.12
N ASN A 33 21.81 -11.59 0.88
CA ASN A 33 20.89 -11.93 -0.21
C ASN A 33 20.85 -13.45 -0.45
N SER A 34 22.00 -14.14 -0.43
CA SER A 34 22.04 -15.60 -0.55
C SER A 34 21.26 -16.29 0.58
N CYS A 35 21.43 -15.83 1.83
CA CYS A 35 20.70 -16.40 2.97
C CYS A 35 19.19 -16.21 2.82
N PHE A 36 18.73 -15.06 2.34
CA PHE A 36 17.30 -14.81 2.08
C PHE A 36 16.77 -15.57 0.85
N GLU A 37 17.63 -15.93 -0.10
CA GLU A 37 17.22 -16.73 -1.26
C GLU A 37 16.91 -18.18 -0.84
N ASP A 38 17.60 -18.71 0.17
CA ASP A 38 17.43 -20.09 0.66
C ASP A 38 16.25 -20.28 1.63
N ILE A 39 15.55 -19.19 2.00
CA ILE A 39 14.39 -19.24 2.88
C ILE A 39 13.11 -19.10 2.05
N PRO A 40 12.16 -20.06 2.08
CA PRO A 40 10.90 -19.93 1.37
C PRO A 40 9.93 -19.00 2.11
N VAL A 41 9.04 -18.33 1.35
CA VAL A 41 7.96 -17.47 1.85
C VAL A 41 7.03 -18.21 2.81
N ALA A 42 6.85 -19.53 2.64
CA ALA A 42 6.12 -20.38 3.58
C ALA A 42 6.61 -20.30 5.03
N SER A 43 7.87 -19.90 5.24
CA SER A 43 8.47 -19.73 6.56
C SER A 43 7.99 -18.47 7.28
N PHE A 44 7.37 -17.54 6.55
CA PHE A 44 6.84 -16.32 7.14
C PHE A 44 5.62 -16.64 7.99
N PRO A 45 5.52 -16.11 9.22
CA PRO A 45 4.39 -16.35 10.10
C PRO A 45 3.07 -16.10 9.39
N ARG A 46 2.20 -17.11 9.43
CA ARG A 46 0.83 -16.97 8.99
C ARG A 46 0.14 -16.05 9.97
N THR A 47 -0.50 -14.99 9.45
CA THR A 47 -1.43 -14.23 10.27
C THR A 47 -2.53 -15.17 10.79
N HIS A 48 -3.06 -14.91 11.99
CA HIS A 48 -4.10 -15.75 12.59
C HIS A 48 -5.22 -16.08 11.59
N PRO A 49 -5.86 -17.27 11.67
CA PRO A 49 -6.79 -17.79 10.66
C PRO A 49 -8.11 -17.01 10.49
N SER A 50 -8.21 -15.79 11.01
CA SER A 50 -9.23 -14.82 10.60
C SER A 50 -9.00 -14.49 9.11
N GLN A 51 -9.68 -15.28 8.29
CA GLN A 51 -9.92 -15.15 6.86
C GLN A 51 -9.50 -13.78 6.31
N VAL A 52 -8.54 -13.79 5.39
CA VAL A 52 -8.19 -12.63 4.57
C VAL A 52 -9.49 -11.93 4.16
N ILE A 53 -9.63 -10.66 4.54
CA ILE A 53 -10.84 -9.90 4.25
C ILE A 53 -10.82 -9.60 2.75
N GLU A 54 -11.79 -10.16 2.04
CA GLU A 54 -11.97 -9.95 0.60
C GLU A 54 -13.10 -8.97 0.35
N ILE A 55 -12.95 -8.18 -0.72
CA ILE A 55 -13.96 -7.20 -1.14
C ILE A 55 -14.59 -7.71 -2.44
N PRO A 56 -15.91 -7.98 -2.46
CA PRO A 56 -16.62 -8.35 -3.69
C PRO A 56 -16.44 -7.26 -4.77
N SER A 57 -16.24 -7.67 -6.02
CA SER A 57 -16.06 -6.73 -7.14
C SER A 57 -17.28 -5.85 -7.41
N ASP A 58 -18.46 -6.28 -6.98
CA ASP A 58 -19.72 -5.54 -7.08
C ASP A 58 -20.01 -4.64 -5.88
N ALA A 59 -19.18 -4.68 -4.83
CA ALA A 59 -19.28 -3.77 -3.69
C ALA A 59 -18.99 -2.32 -4.12
N SER A 60 -19.73 -1.40 -3.56
CA SER A 60 -19.52 0.04 -3.77
C SER A 60 -18.24 0.54 -3.09
N LEU A 61 -17.76 1.72 -3.50
CA LEU A 61 -16.65 2.38 -2.79
C LEU A 61 -17.00 2.68 -1.33
N ALA A 62 -18.26 3.03 -1.06
CA ALA A 62 -18.76 3.28 0.28
C ALA A 62 -18.64 2.04 1.18
N GLU A 63 -19.17 0.91 0.72
CA GLU A 63 -19.09 -0.38 1.43
C GLU A 63 -17.63 -0.83 1.58
N THR A 64 -16.83 -0.66 0.53
CA THR A 64 -15.40 -0.98 0.54
C THR A 64 -14.67 -0.23 1.65
N VAL A 65 -14.82 1.10 1.73
CA VAL A 65 -14.17 1.91 2.78
C VAL A 65 -14.69 1.55 4.16
N GLU A 66 -15.99 1.25 4.29
CA GLU A 66 -16.57 0.79 5.55
C GLU A 66 -15.98 -0.56 6.00
N ILE A 67 -15.83 -1.53 5.09
CA ILE A 67 -15.19 -2.83 5.35
C ILE A 67 -13.75 -2.64 5.80
N LEU A 68 -12.97 -1.84 5.07
CA LEU A 68 -11.57 -1.55 5.41
C LEU A 68 -11.46 -0.91 6.80
N SER A 69 -12.31 0.07 7.09
CA SER A 69 -12.34 0.78 8.37
C SER A 69 -12.72 -0.12 9.55
N LYS A 70 -13.82 -0.89 9.41
CA LYS A 70 -14.29 -1.83 10.46
C LYS A 70 -13.24 -2.86 10.81
N ASN A 71 -12.52 -3.36 9.80
CA ASN A 71 -11.45 -4.35 9.98
C ASN A 71 -10.09 -3.73 10.31
N LYS A 72 -9.99 -2.39 10.36
CA LYS A 72 -8.75 -1.65 10.64
C LYS A 72 -7.60 -2.00 9.69
N ILE A 73 -7.93 -2.24 8.42
CA ILE A 73 -6.98 -2.55 7.35
C ILE A 73 -6.98 -1.43 6.31
N LEU A 74 -5.84 -1.28 5.61
CA LEU A 74 -5.66 -0.22 4.60
C LEU A 74 -5.86 -0.71 3.17
N SER A 75 -5.87 -2.03 2.97
CA SER A 75 -6.00 -2.67 1.68
C SER A 75 -6.61 -4.06 1.79
N ALA A 76 -7.26 -4.52 0.73
CA ALA A 76 -7.84 -5.85 0.64
C ALA A 76 -7.86 -6.36 -0.81
N PRO A 77 -7.75 -7.69 -1.04
CA PRO A 77 -7.97 -8.28 -2.35
C PRO A 77 -9.41 -8.14 -2.81
N ILE A 78 -9.59 -8.00 -4.12
CA ILE A 78 -10.89 -7.84 -4.77
C ILE A 78 -11.28 -9.17 -5.38
N ARG A 79 -12.35 -9.77 -4.88
CA ARG A 79 -12.89 -11.03 -5.38
C ARG A 79 -13.83 -10.79 -6.55
N ASN A 80 -13.56 -11.42 -7.68
CA ASN A 80 -14.47 -11.47 -8.81
C ASN A 80 -15.73 -12.26 -8.44
N VAL A 81 -16.88 -11.59 -8.40
CA VAL A 81 -18.16 -12.25 -8.10
C VAL A 81 -18.66 -13.14 -9.24
N GLU A 82 -18.15 -12.96 -10.46
CA GLU A 82 -18.51 -13.75 -11.64
C GLU A 82 -17.64 -15.01 -11.80
N ALA A 83 -16.57 -15.14 -11.01
CA ALA A 83 -15.70 -16.30 -11.06
C ALA A 83 -16.38 -17.54 -10.44
N PRO A 84 -16.25 -18.74 -11.06
CA PRO A 84 -16.70 -19.99 -10.47
C PRO A 84 -16.12 -20.27 -9.08
N GLU A 85 -16.84 -21.01 -8.23
CA GLU A 85 -16.37 -21.35 -6.87
C GLU A 85 -15.11 -22.21 -6.88
N ASP A 86 -14.91 -23.04 -7.89
CA ASP A 86 -13.75 -23.91 -8.10
C ASP A 86 -12.64 -23.25 -8.94
N ALA A 87 -12.81 -21.98 -9.32
CA ALA A 87 -11.84 -21.27 -10.13
C ALA A 87 -10.49 -21.11 -9.42
N SER A 88 -9.44 -20.96 -10.21
CA SER A 88 -8.10 -20.68 -9.69
C SER A 88 -8.06 -19.29 -9.03
N TRP A 89 -7.07 -19.06 -8.16
CA TRP A 89 -6.89 -17.73 -7.56
C TRP A 89 -6.72 -16.63 -8.62
N MET A 90 -6.17 -16.95 -9.80
CA MET A 90 -5.95 -15.98 -10.89
C MET A 90 -7.25 -15.42 -11.45
N ASP A 91 -8.30 -16.25 -11.50
CA ASP A 91 -9.61 -15.86 -12.01
C ASP A 91 -10.49 -15.27 -10.90
N LYS A 92 -10.25 -15.72 -9.65
CA LYS A 92 -10.96 -15.25 -8.46
C LYS A 92 -10.58 -13.86 -8.01
N TYR A 93 -9.34 -13.40 -8.25
CA TYR A 93 -8.89 -12.08 -7.79
C TYR A 93 -8.47 -11.16 -8.93
N ILE A 94 -9.14 -10.01 -9.04
CA ILE A 94 -8.90 -9.03 -10.12
C ILE A 94 -7.93 -7.91 -9.73
N GLY A 95 -7.54 -7.83 -8.45
CA GLY A 95 -6.65 -6.79 -7.95
C GLY A 95 -6.68 -6.66 -6.43
N ILE A 96 -5.98 -5.63 -5.94
CA ILE A 96 -6.00 -5.20 -4.54
C ILE A 96 -6.52 -3.77 -4.51
N VAL A 97 -7.52 -3.51 -3.69
CA VAL A 97 -8.01 -2.16 -3.42
C VAL A 97 -7.30 -1.60 -2.20
N GLU A 98 -6.90 -0.33 -2.28
CA GLU A 98 -6.29 0.41 -1.18
C GLU A 98 -7.10 1.67 -0.87
N PHE A 99 -7.22 2.04 0.40
CA PHE A 99 -7.85 3.30 0.81
C PHE A 99 -7.23 4.51 0.09
N ALA A 100 -5.89 4.57 0.02
CA ALA A 100 -5.18 5.61 -0.70
C ALA A 100 -5.46 5.57 -2.22
N GLY A 101 -5.66 4.38 -2.78
CA GLY A 101 -6.03 4.19 -4.19
C GLY A 101 -7.42 4.76 -4.49
N ILE A 102 -8.40 4.51 -3.61
CA ILE A 102 -9.75 5.07 -3.71
C ILE A 102 -9.70 6.60 -3.63
N ALA A 103 -9.01 7.15 -2.62
CA ALA A 103 -8.88 8.60 -2.46
C ALA A 103 -8.23 9.27 -3.68
N MET A 104 -7.14 8.68 -4.20
CA MET A 104 -6.47 9.18 -5.39
C MET A 104 -7.33 9.07 -6.66
N TRP A 105 -8.08 7.98 -6.81
CA TRP A 105 -8.99 7.81 -7.94
C TRP A 105 -10.10 8.88 -7.91
N LEU A 106 -10.73 9.10 -6.75
CA LEU A 106 -11.74 10.13 -6.56
C LEU A 106 -11.22 11.54 -6.91
N LEU A 107 -10.00 11.86 -6.49
CA LEU A 107 -9.34 13.11 -6.88
C LEU A 107 -9.11 13.20 -8.39
N SER A 108 -8.72 12.10 -9.04
CA SER A 108 -8.48 12.09 -10.50
C SER A 108 -9.75 12.28 -11.32
N GLN A 109 -10.89 11.75 -10.86
CA GLN A 109 -12.19 11.97 -11.50
C GLN A 109 -12.60 13.44 -11.46
N SER A 110 -12.20 14.11 -10.38
CA SER A 110 -12.41 15.52 -10.17
C SER A 110 -11.63 16.39 -11.17
N ASP A 111 -10.37 16.05 -11.42
CA ASP A 111 -9.53 16.72 -12.42
C ASP A 111 -10.00 16.47 -13.86
N ALA A 112 -10.44 15.24 -14.17
CA ALA A 112 -10.85 14.84 -15.51
C ALA A 112 -12.11 15.58 -16.00
N ALA A 113 -13.03 15.87 -15.08
CA ALA A 113 -14.26 16.57 -15.37
C ALA A 113 -14.08 18.11 -15.42
N VAL A 114 -13.09 18.67 -14.74
CA VAL A 114 -12.65 20.07 -14.95
C VAL A 114 -12.01 20.26 -16.33
N ASN A 115 -11.24 19.28 -16.79
CA ASN A 115 -10.55 19.33 -18.09
C ASN A 115 -11.42 18.88 -19.29
N GLY A 116 -12.69 18.52 -19.07
CA GLY A 116 -13.65 18.21 -20.14
C GLY A 116 -13.38 16.90 -20.90
N THR A 117 -12.64 15.96 -20.32
CA THR A 117 -12.16 14.75 -21.04
C THR A 117 -13.03 13.51 -20.83
N VAL A 118 -13.98 13.51 -19.88
CA VAL A 118 -14.89 12.39 -19.63
C VAL A 118 -16.32 12.90 -19.55
N GLY A 119 -17.19 12.46 -20.48
CA GLY A 119 -18.65 12.40 -20.31
C GLY A 119 -19.32 13.51 -19.51
N SER A 120 -18.96 14.78 -19.72
CA SER A 120 -19.50 15.95 -19.03
C SER A 120 -20.86 16.36 -19.60
N GLY A 121 -21.79 15.41 -19.70
CA GLY A 121 -23.18 15.70 -20.04
C GLY A 121 -23.85 16.44 -18.87
N PRO A 122 -24.73 17.42 -19.12
CA PRO A 122 -25.59 17.99 -18.08
C PRO A 122 -26.37 16.87 -17.37
N GLY A 123 -26.21 16.74 -16.05
CA GLY A 123 -26.82 15.68 -15.25
C GLY A 123 -25.94 14.44 -14.98
N SER A 124 -24.68 14.43 -15.45
CA SER A 124 -23.71 13.39 -15.06
C SER A 124 -23.40 13.47 -13.55
N PRO A 125 -23.35 12.34 -12.82
CA PRO A 125 -22.99 12.34 -11.40
C PRO A 125 -21.59 12.90 -11.14
N VAL A 126 -20.68 12.78 -12.13
CA VAL A 126 -19.36 13.42 -12.10
C VAL A 126 -19.46 14.94 -12.28
N SER A 127 -20.38 15.42 -13.13
CA SER A 127 -20.64 16.85 -13.29
C SER A 127 -21.22 17.48 -12.02
N SER A 128 -22.08 16.77 -11.29
CA SER A 128 -22.61 17.23 -9.99
C SER A 128 -21.51 17.32 -8.93
N LEU A 129 -20.58 16.35 -8.91
CA LEU A 129 -19.39 16.39 -8.06
C LEU A 129 -18.50 17.60 -8.42
N VAL A 130 -18.26 17.85 -9.72
CA VAL A 130 -17.49 19.01 -10.18
C VAL A 130 -18.19 20.33 -9.90
N SER A 131 -19.50 20.45 -10.03
CA SER A 131 -20.23 21.67 -9.65
C SER A 131 -20.11 21.97 -8.15
N ARG A 132 -20.06 20.93 -7.31
CA ARG A 132 -19.79 21.08 -5.87
C ARG A 132 -18.32 21.31 -5.55
N LEU A 133 -17.41 20.88 -6.43
CA LEU A 133 -15.96 21.07 -6.30
C LEU A 133 -15.45 22.37 -6.92
N GLY A 134 -16.22 22.97 -7.84
CA GLY A 134 -15.88 24.18 -8.59
C GLY A 134 -15.68 25.43 -7.74
N SER A 135 -15.87 25.34 -6.42
CA SER A 135 -15.39 26.35 -5.47
C SER A 135 -13.88 26.28 -5.22
N PHE A 136 -13.17 25.24 -5.68
CA PHE A 136 -11.73 25.06 -5.51
C PHE A 136 -11.07 24.84 -6.89
N THR A 137 -10.50 25.89 -7.47
CA THR A 137 -9.72 25.73 -8.71
C THR A 137 -8.25 25.51 -8.38
N PHE A 138 -7.65 24.45 -8.91
CA PHE A 138 -6.24 24.16 -8.76
C PHE A 138 -5.46 24.68 -9.99
N ARG A 139 -4.79 25.84 -9.88
CA ARG A 139 -4.01 26.44 -10.97
C ARG A 139 -2.56 25.97 -10.92
N ARG A 140 -2.14 25.21 -11.93
CA ARG A 140 -0.73 24.83 -12.15
C ARG A 140 -0.04 25.94 -12.94
N THR A 141 0.96 26.59 -12.33
CA THR A 141 1.79 27.58 -13.04
C THR A 141 2.87 26.88 -13.87
N SER A 142 3.44 27.59 -14.84
CA SER A 142 4.53 27.09 -15.72
C SER A 142 5.82 26.69 -14.96
N SER A 143 5.89 26.95 -13.65
CA SER A 143 6.99 26.56 -12.75
C SER A 143 6.74 25.22 -12.03
N GLY A 144 5.62 24.54 -12.28
CA GLY A 144 5.26 23.28 -11.62
C GLY A 144 4.74 23.43 -10.19
N ARG A 145 4.58 24.66 -9.70
CA ARG A 145 3.98 24.95 -8.39
C ARG A 145 2.47 24.92 -8.47
N LEU A 146 1.88 24.24 -7.49
CA LEU A 146 0.45 24.03 -7.33
C LEU A 146 -0.12 25.20 -6.46
N GLU A 147 -1.02 26.05 -6.98
CA GLU A 147 -1.77 27.06 -6.21
C GLU A 147 -3.30 26.89 -6.33
N THR A 148 -4.03 27.07 -5.22
CA THR A 148 -5.51 27.09 -5.17
C THR A 148 -6.04 28.51 -5.37
N ALA A 149 -6.98 28.71 -6.30
CA ALA A 149 -7.72 29.96 -6.45
C ALA A 149 -9.22 29.74 -6.16
N THR A 150 -9.77 30.61 -5.32
CA THR A 150 -11.19 30.73 -5.02
C THR A 150 -11.68 32.06 -5.59
N ASP A 151 -12.63 32.03 -6.53
CA ASP A 151 -13.34 33.25 -6.96
C ASP A 151 -14.38 33.60 -5.88
N SER A 152 -13.92 34.18 -4.77
CA SER A 152 -14.72 34.95 -3.81
C SER A 152 -13.76 35.62 -2.82
N GLU A 153 -13.92 36.94 -2.66
CA GLU A 153 -13.22 37.77 -1.67
C GLU A 153 -13.52 37.28 -0.24
N SER A 154 -12.69 36.39 0.28
CA SER A 154 -12.55 36.17 1.72
C SER A 154 -11.16 35.61 2.01
N ASP A 155 -10.30 36.45 2.58
CA ASP A 155 -8.98 36.11 3.12
C ASP A 155 -9.12 35.23 4.37
N GLU A 156 -9.44 33.96 4.17
CA GLU A 156 -9.32 32.93 5.19
C GLU A 156 -8.51 31.78 4.60
N ALA A 157 -7.37 31.48 5.23
CA ALA A 157 -6.43 30.45 4.82
C ALA A 157 -7.18 29.19 4.38
N ALA A 158 -7.01 28.80 3.12
CA ALA A 158 -7.69 27.68 2.48
C ALA A 158 -7.55 26.39 3.31
N SER A 159 -8.52 26.17 4.20
CA SER A 159 -8.70 24.92 4.92
C SER A 159 -9.29 23.95 3.91
N VAL A 160 -8.45 23.05 3.38
CA VAL A 160 -8.88 21.84 2.65
C VAL A 160 -9.60 20.85 3.61
N GLY A 161 -9.90 21.24 4.85
CA GLY A 161 -10.37 20.37 5.92
C GLY A 161 -11.89 20.32 6.06
N GLY A 162 -12.48 19.15 5.82
CA GLY A 162 -13.82 18.77 6.29
C GLY A 162 -14.87 18.62 5.21
N SER A 163 -15.30 19.73 4.59
CA SER A 163 -16.53 19.77 3.77
C SER A 163 -16.44 19.00 2.44
N PHE A 164 -15.24 18.93 1.85
CA PHE A 164 -15.00 18.22 0.58
C PHE A 164 -15.26 16.71 0.72
N PHE A 165 -14.63 16.07 1.70
CA PHE A 165 -14.76 14.62 1.91
C PHE A 165 -16.17 14.26 2.36
N GLU A 166 -16.82 15.10 3.17
CA GLU A 166 -18.22 14.92 3.57
C GLU A 166 -19.19 15.00 2.38
N THR A 167 -18.99 15.99 1.51
CA THR A 167 -19.75 16.16 0.26
C THR A 167 -19.58 14.97 -0.67
N LEU A 168 -18.33 14.51 -0.84
CA LEU A 168 -17.99 13.43 -1.75
C LEU A 168 -18.52 12.08 -1.24
N THR A 169 -18.32 11.77 0.04
CA THR A 169 -18.81 10.52 0.66
C THR A 169 -20.34 10.46 0.73
N SER A 170 -21.01 11.61 0.72
CA SER A 170 -22.48 11.69 0.63
C SER A 170 -23.05 11.52 -0.79
N SER A 171 -22.22 11.63 -1.83
CA SER A 171 -22.64 11.60 -3.23
C SER A 171 -23.12 10.22 -3.70
N GLU A 172 -24.08 10.18 -4.62
CA GLU A 172 -24.49 8.94 -5.30
C GLU A 172 -23.36 8.32 -6.11
N PHE A 173 -22.46 9.16 -6.64
CA PHE A 173 -21.27 8.70 -7.35
C PHE A 173 -20.40 7.78 -6.48
N TYR A 174 -20.07 8.21 -5.25
CA TYR A 174 -19.29 7.41 -4.32
C TYR A 174 -20.05 6.15 -3.84
N LYS A 175 -21.36 6.27 -3.63
CA LYS A 175 -22.21 5.18 -3.13
C LYS A 175 -22.51 4.10 -4.16
N ASN A 176 -22.49 4.44 -5.46
CA ASN A 176 -22.91 3.52 -6.52
C ASN A 176 -21.75 3.02 -7.39
N THR A 177 -20.58 3.68 -7.37
CA THR A 177 -19.40 3.21 -8.10
C THR A 177 -18.91 1.92 -7.49
N LYS A 178 -18.77 0.87 -8.31
CA LYS A 178 -18.28 -0.43 -7.84
C LYS A 178 -16.76 -0.48 -7.87
N VAL A 179 -16.19 -1.25 -6.95
CA VAL A 179 -14.74 -1.45 -6.90
C VAL A 179 -14.19 -2.12 -8.16
N GLY A 180 -14.94 -3.05 -8.75
CA GLY A 180 -14.57 -3.73 -10.00
C GLY A 180 -14.50 -2.80 -11.21
N ASP A 181 -15.30 -1.73 -11.23
CA ASP A 181 -15.28 -0.75 -12.33
C ASP A 181 -13.97 0.05 -12.35
N ILE A 182 -13.35 0.21 -11.17
CA ILE A 182 -12.15 1.05 -11.01
C ILE A 182 -10.86 0.25 -10.95
N SER A 183 -10.93 -1.07 -10.74
CA SER A 183 -9.74 -1.91 -10.53
C SER A 183 -8.80 -2.02 -11.73
N GLY A 184 -9.27 -1.69 -12.94
CA GLY A 184 -8.45 -1.63 -14.16
C GLY A 184 -8.15 -0.22 -14.67
N SER A 185 -8.74 0.83 -14.09
CA SER A 185 -8.72 2.18 -14.69
C SER A 185 -7.64 3.11 -14.15
N PHE A 186 -7.04 2.83 -12.98
CA PHE A 186 -6.13 3.79 -12.35
C PHE A 186 -5.13 3.14 -11.40
N ARG A 187 -3.83 3.07 -11.75
CA ARG A 187 -2.68 2.73 -10.87
C ARG A 187 -2.78 1.46 -9.99
N TRP A 188 -3.78 0.62 -10.16
CA TRP A 188 -3.89 -0.60 -9.38
C TRP A 188 -2.94 -1.59 -10.03
N ALA A 189 -1.96 -2.05 -9.26
CA ALA A 189 -0.98 -2.99 -9.78
C ALA A 189 -1.73 -4.27 -10.19
N PRO A 190 -1.34 -4.92 -11.31
CA PRO A 190 -1.84 -6.26 -11.60
C PRO A 190 -1.63 -7.14 -10.37
N PHE A 191 -2.62 -7.99 -10.07
CA PHE A 191 -2.58 -8.84 -8.88
C PHE A 191 -1.34 -9.75 -8.96
N LEU A 192 -0.33 -9.42 -8.14
CA LEU A 192 0.93 -10.16 -8.06
C LEU A 192 0.94 -10.90 -6.72
N ALA A 193 0.70 -12.20 -6.78
CA ALA A 193 0.82 -13.07 -5.63
C ALA A 193 2.18 -13.77 -5.60
N LEU A 194 2.65 -14.02 -4.38
CA LEU A 194 3.78 -14.90 -4.11
C LEU A 194 3.27 -16.32 -3.91
N GLN A 195 4.01 -17.29 -4.44
CA GLN A 195 3.82 -18.69 -4.08
C GLN A 195 4.52 -18.98 -2.76
N THR A 196 4.02 -19.96 -2.02
CA THR A 196 4.64 -20.43 -0.77
C THR A 196 6.09 -20.91 -0.96
N SER A 197 6.44 -21.38 -2.16
CA SER A 197 7.78 -21.79 -2.57
C SER A 197 8.70 -20.65 -3.03
N ASP A 198 8.17 -19.44 -3.26
CA ASP A 198 9.01 -18.30 -3.64
C ASP A 198 9.98 -17.94 -2.51
N THR A 199 11.05 -17.24 -2.85
CA THR A 199 12.13 -16.93 -1.90
C THR A 199 11.81 -15.70 -1.06
N PHE A 200 12.33 -15.67 0.16
CA PHE A 200 12.24 -14.54 1.06
C PHE A 200 12.90 -13.30 0.44
N LEU A 201 14.01 -13.49 -0.30
CA LEU A 201 14.63 -12.42 -1.06
C LEU A 201 13.68 -11.82 -2.11
N THR A 202 12.97 -12.65 -2.88
CA THR A 202 11.98 -12.19 -3.86
C THR A 202 10.90 -11.34 -3.19
N MET A 203 10.36 -11.82 -2.07
CA MET A 203 9.40 -11.08 -1.26
C MET A 203 9.95 -9.72 -0.79
N LEU A 204 11.16 -9.68 -0.24
CA LEU A 204 11.81 -8.44 0.21
C LEU A 204 12.04 -7.47 -0.95
N LEU A 205 12.43 -7.95 -2.13
CA LEU A 205 12.64 -7.12 -3.31
C LEU A 205 11.34 -6.51 -3.81
N LEU A 206 10.26 -7.29 -3.88
CA LEU A 206 8.93 -6.80 -4.27
C LEU A 206 8.43 -5.71 -3.32
N LEU A 207 8.59 -5.91 -2.01
CA LEU A 207 8.20 -4.93 -1.00
C LEU A 207 9.09 -3.67 -1.06
N SER A 208 10.41 -3.81 -1.13
CA SER A 208 11.35 -2.69 -1.01
C SER A 208 11.60 -1.96 -2.34
N LYS A 209 12.10 -2.68 -3.35
CA LYS A 209 12.55 -2.12 -4.63
C LYS A 209 11.39 -1.78 -5.55
N TYR A 210 10.41 -2.68 -5.64
CA TYR A 210 9.21 -2.47 -6.44
C TYR A 210 8.11 -1.72 -5.71
N ARG A 211 8.33 -1.41 -4.41
CA ARG A 211 7.47 -0.59 -3.56
C ARG A 211 6.04 -1.14 -3.45
N MET A 212 5.91 -2.47 -3.52
CA MET A 212 4.66 -3.12 -3.15
C MET A 212 4.45 -2.93 -1.65
N LYS A 213 3.24 -2.56 -1.24
CA LYS A 213 2.91 -2.35 0.18
C LYS A 213 2.46 -3.64 0.85
N SER A 214 1.81 -4.50 0.07
CA SER A 214 1.30 -5.80 0.47
C SER A 214 1.46 -6.80 -0.67
N LEU A 215 1.69 -8.07 -0.30
CA LEU A 215 1.87 -9.19 -1.20
C LEU A 215 0.97 -10.34 -0.72
N PRO A 216 -0.07 -10.69 -1.50
CA PRO A 216 -0.82 -11.92 -1.27
C PRO A 216 0.09 -13.14 -1.43
N VAL A 217 -0.09 -14.12 -0.57
CA VAL A 217 0.59 -15.43 -0.65
C VAL A 217 -0.46 -16.47 -0.99
N VAL A 218 -0.16 -17.28 -2.00
CA VAL A 218 -1.02 -18.37 -2.49
C VAL A 218 -0.26 -19.69 -2.45
N GLU A 219 -0.99 -20.78 -2.25
CA GLU A 219 -0.46 -22.12 -2.44
C GLU A 219 -0.40 -22.47 -3.94
N VAL A 220 0.58 -23.28 -4.33
CA VAL A 220 0.69 -23.78 -5.71
C VAL A 220 -0.54 -24.64 -6.04
N GLY A 221 -1.33 -24.22 -7.03
CA GLY A 221 -2.59 -24.89 -7.37
C GLY A 221 -3.74 -24.62 -6.37
N GLY A 222 -3.51 -23.74 -5.40
CA GLY A 222 -4.55 -23.28 -4.48
C GLY A 222 -5.57 -22.38 -5.17
N ASP A 223 -6.68 -22.17 -4.48
CA ASP A 223 -7.84 -21.46 -5.00
C ASP A 223 -8.13 -20.15 -4.23
N LYS A 224 -7.30 -19.83 -3.23
CA LYS A 224 -7.48 -18.70 -2.33
C LYS A 224 -6.14 -18.14 -1.85
N ILE A 225 -6.20 -16.94 -1.29
CA ILE A 225 -5.06 -16.30 -0.62
C ILE A 225 -4.90 -16.90 0.79
N GLU A 226 -3.72 -17.45 1.08
CA GLU A 226 -3.39 -18.01 2.39
C GLU A 226 -2.95 -16.94 3.40
N ASN A 227 -2.23 -15.92 2.92
CA ASN A 227 -1.66 -14.87 3.77
C ASN A 227 -1.52 -13.56 2.98
N ILE A 228 -1.37 -12.44 3.68
CA ILE A 228 -0.96 -11.17 3.08
C ILE A 228 0.23 -10.64 3.86
N ILE A 229 1.37 -10.55 3.19
CA ILE A 229 2.60 -10.02 3.79
C ILE A 229 2.69 -8.53 3.49
N THR A 230 2.93 -7.72 4.51
CA THR A 230 3.04 -6.26 4.39
C THR A 230 4.46 -5.79 4.70
N GLN A 231 4.81 -4.57 4.26
CA GLN A 231 6.08 -3.98 4.67
C GLN A 231 6.21 -3.87 6.20
N SER A 232 5.14 -3.51 6.89
CA SER A 232 5.15 -3.39 8.35
C SER A 232 5.35 -4.74 9.04
N SER A 233 4.74 -5.83 8.55
CA SER A 233 4.97 -7.16 9.12
C SER A 233 6.42 -7.62 8.96
N VAL A 234 7.06 -7.30 7.82
CA VAL A 234 8.49 -7.58 7.63
C VAL A 234 9.35 -6.76 8.58
N VAL A 235 9.04 -5.46 8.77
CA VAL A 235 9.77 -4.62 9.74
C VAL A 235 9.63 -5.14 11.16
N HIS A 236 8.42 -5.58 11.56
CA HIS A 236 8.21 -6.19 12.87
C HIS A 236 8.99 -7.49 13.04
N MET A 237 9.02 -8.35 12.01
CA MET A 237 9.84 -9.56 12.04
C MET A 237 11.33 -9.24 12.16
N LEU A 238 11.84 -8.28 11.37
CA LEU A 238 13.24 -7.85 11.46
C LEU A 238 13.58 -7.28 12.84
N ALA A 239 12.64 -6.61 13.51
CA ALA A 239 12.85 -6.09 14.87
C ALA A 239 13.05 -7.21 15.91
N GLU A 240 12.53 -8.42 15.66
CA GLU A 240 12.77 -9.59 16.51
C GLU A 240 14.18 -10.20 16.32
N CYS A 241 14.93 -9.73 15.31
CA CYS A 241 16.29 -10.20 15.02
C CYS A 241 17.39 -9.49 15.84
N VAL A 242 17.02 -8.61 16.78
CA VAL A 242 17.96 -7.91 17.66
C VAL A 242 18.83 -8.90 18.44
N GLY A 243 20.14 -8.67 18.44
CA GLY A 243 21.13 -9.56 19.05
C GLY A 243 21.70 -10.64 18.13
N LEU A 244 21.17 -10.83 16.91
CA LEU A 244 21.75 -11.71 15.89
C LEU A 244 22.92 -11.04 15.18
N SER A 245 23.98 -11.79 14.86
CA SER A 245 25.25 -11.22 14.40
C SER A 245 25.11 -10.53 13.04
N TRP A 246 24.32 -11.12 12.14
CA TRP A 246 24.05 -10.51 10.84
C TRP A 246 23.27 -9.19 11.01
N PHE A 247 22.28 -9.15 11.91
CA PHE A 247 21.43 -7.98 12.12
C PHE A 247 22.18 -6.83 12.78
N GLU A 248 22.97 -7.11 13.84
CA GLU A 248 23.77 -6.12 14.56
C GLU A 248 24.87 -5.49 13.69
N ASN A 249 25.47 -6.28 12.79
CA ASN A 249 26.46 -5.76 11.83
C ASN A 249 25.85 -4.70 10.90
N TRP A 250 24.58 -4.85 10.53
CA TRP A 250 23.85 -3.85 9.75
C TRP A 250 23.32 -2.69 10.61
N GLY A 251 22.82 -2.97 11.81
CA GLY A 251 22.26 -1.99 12.73
C GLY A 251 23.27 -0.96 13.25
N THR A 252 24.56 -1.29 13.25
CA THR A 252 25.65 -0.39 13.70
C THR A 252 26.19 0.54 12.60
N LYS A 253 25.81 0.33 11.33
CA LYS A 253 26.26 1.16 10.20
C LYS A 253 25.56 2.51 10.17
N LYS A 254 26.29 3.55 9.76
CA LYS A 254 25.68 4.87 9.49
C LYS A 254 24.85 4.83 8.21
N LEU A 255 23.81 5.67 8.13
CA LEU A 255 23.02 5.84 6.89
C LEU A 255 23.90 6.12 5.66
N SER A 256 24.98 6.91 5.81
CA SER A 256 25.95 7.17 4.74
C SER A 256 26.70 5.93 4.27
N GLU A 257 27.01 5.01 5.19
CA GLU A 257 27.70 3.74 4.91
C GLU A 257 26.76 2.74 4.24
N LEU A 258 25.45 2.88 4.48
CA LEU A 258 24.38 2.14 3.81
C LEU A 258 24.03 2.71 2.42
N GLY A 259 24.73 3.76 1.97
CA GLY A 259 24.43 4.42 0.70
C GLY A 259 23.13 5.22 0.70
N LEU A 260 22.53 5.46 1.88
CA LEU A 260 21.33 6.28 2.01
C LEU A 260 21.71 7.76 1.94
N PRO A 261 20.89 8.59 1.28
CA PRO A 261 21.20 10.00 1.07
C PRO A 261 21.25 10.74 2.41
N VAL A 262 22.40 11.33 2.72
CA VAL A 262 22.54 12.22 3.88
C VAL A 262 21.96 13.58 3.51
N MET A 263 20.88 13.97 4.19
CA MET A 263 20.22 15.25 3.95
C MET A 263 21.14 16.40 4.39
N LYS A 264 21.52 17.27 3.46
CA LYS A 264 22.34 18.44 3.79
C LYS A 264 21.56 19.37 4.72
N PRO A 265 22.20 20.01 5.73
CA PRO A 265 21.51 20.92 6.64
C PRO A 265 20.73 22.04 5.93
N SER A 266 21.22 22.51 4.79
CA SER A 266 20.58 23.53 3.95
C SER A 266 19.30 23.07 3.25
N LYS A 267 18.98 21.78 3.26
CA LYS A 267 17.75 21.21 2.70
C LYS A 267 16.72 20.83 3.78
N LEU A 268 17.02 21.03 5.06
CA LEU A 268 16.08 20.80 6.15
C LEU A 268 15.06 21.94 6.20
N VAL A 269 13.82 21.64 5.83
CA VAL A 269 12.69 22.55 6.04
C VAL A 269 12.17 22.32 7.45
N LYS A 270 12.35 23.29 8.34
CA LYS A 270 11.75 23.29 9.67
C LYS A 270 10.39 23.97 9.59
N THR A 271 9.33 23.22 9.85
CA THR A 271 7.98 23.76 10.04
C THR A 271 7.68 23.86 11.53
N GLN A 272 7.21 25.01 11.99
CA GLN A 272 6.61 25.14 13.31
C GLN A 272 5.14 24.76 13.20
N VAL A 273 4.74 23.70 13.90
CA VAL A 273 3.34 23.33 14.02
C VAL A 273 2.83 23.93 15.33
N GLN A 274 2.00 24.96 15.23
CA GLN A 274 1.23 25.45 16.38
C GLN A 274 -0.03 24.61 16.50
N VAL A 275 -0.15 23.89 17.62
CA VAL A 275 -1.40 23.23 17.98
C VAL A 275 -2.33 24.32 18.49
N ILE A 276 -3.33 24.66 17.69
CA ILE A 276 -4.42 25.53 18.11
C ILE A 276 -5.38 24.64 18.89
N ASN A 277 -5.39 24.78 20.22
CA ASN A 277 -6.43 24.17 21.04
C ASN A 277 -7.73 24.95 20.77
N THR A 278 -8.64 24.34 20.00
CA THR A 278 -10.06 24.74 19.95
C THR A 278 -10.83 24.11 21.09
#